data_AF-A0A8T7H6A7-F1
#
_entry.id   AF-A0A8T7H6A7-F1
#
_cell.length_a   1.000
_cell.length_b   1.000
_cell.length_c   1.000
_cell.angle_alpha   90.00
_cell.angle_beta   90.00
_cell.angle_gamma   90.00
#
_symmetry.space_group_name_H-M   'P 1'
#
loop_
_entity.id
_entity.type
_entity.pdbx_description
1 polymer ?
#
loop_
_entity_poly.entity_id
_entity_poly.type
_entity_poly.pdbx_seq_one_letter_code
_entity_poly.pdbx_strand_id
1 'polypeptide(L)'
;MARVLKLRLRSVEAKIIDLRALDPIDIEILRFIEEKYGGTAPLGELKSVAVVGGLAPRLRELMSIPSVAEYLPPDILSSVSTALAEREIDARIAKLESLNLLMKSVSGEETRVVLTDVGKAVASMGGIPTFRSDSEALAFLHRLRMELPPQSRYPLQSGEHVAISTMDELELSSREVAILSPSPTLSLFGVSVSPRVIEGPFSDRPTLIVGGGYAPIVLERGQVVAIAIAVKRDEL
;
A
#
# COMPACT_ATOMS: atom_id res chain seq x y z
N MET A 1 -22.44 31.81 0.21
CA MET A 1 -21.57 32.28 -0.91
C MET A 1 -20.30 31.45 -0.92
N ALA A 2 -20.05 30.68 -1.99
CA ALA A 2 -18.94 29.74 -2.04
C ALA A 2 -17.61 30.43 -2.39
N ARG A 3 -16.53 30.08 -1.67
CA ARG A 3 -15.16 30.50 -2.01
C ARG A 3 -14.44 29.36 -2.70
N VAL A 4 -13.92 29.63 -3.90
CA VAL A 4 -13.19 28.64 -4.69
C VAL A 4 -11.69 28.90 -4.57
N LEU A 5 -10.93 27.92 -4.10
CA LEU A 5 -9.47 27.95 -4.03
C LEU A 5 -8.86 26.89 -4.94
N LYS A 6 -7.74 27.24 -5.57
CA LYS A 6 -6.93 26.31 -6.36
C LYS A 6 -5.76 25.85 -5.51
N LEU A 7 -5.66 24.55 -5.27
CA LEU A 7 -4.58 23.95 -4.49
C LEU A 7 -3.46 23.50 -5.44
N ARG A 8 -2.28 24.06 -5.27
CA ARG A 8 -1.09 23.79 -6.08
C ARG A 8 -0.17 22.81 -5.39
N LEU A 9 0.43 21.91 -6.16
CA LEU A 9 1.38 20.92 -5.69
C LEU A 9 2.64 21.59 -5.15
N ARG A 10 3.01 21.33 -3.89
CA ARG A 10 4.32 21.69 -3.35
C ARG A 10 5.35 20.59 -3.63
N SER A 11 5.00 19.37 -3.24
CA SER A 11 5.86 18.20 -3.36
C SER A 11 5.03 16.92 -3.29
N VAL A 12 5.50 15.87 -3.96
CA VAL A 12 5.07 14.50 -3.71
C VAL A 12 5.92 13.98 -2.56
N GLU A 13 5.28 13.61 -1.46
CA GLU A 13 5.97 13.28 -0.20
C GLU A 13 6.19 11.78 -0.06
N ALA A 14 5.22 10.98 -0.50
CA ALA A 14 5.28 9.55 -0.36
C ALA A 14 4.43 8.80 -1.37
N LYS A 15 4.85 7.58 -1.69
CA LYS A 15 4.02 6.61 -2.40
C LYS A 15 3.18 5.82 -1.40
N ILE A 16 1.90 5.66 -1.70
CA ILE A 16 0.99 4.83 -0.90
C ILE A 16 1.08 3.39 -1.41
N ILE A 17 1.36 2.45 -0.51
CA ILE A 17 1.47 1.04 -0.86
C ILE A 17 0.07 0.46 -1.13
N ASP A 18 -0.11 -0.15 -2.30
CA ASP A 18 -1.36 -0.79 -2.67
C ASP A 18 -1.48 -2.18 -2.03
N LEU A 19 -2.20 -2.25 -0.91
CA LEU A 19 -2.43 -3.52 -0.22
C LEU A 19 -3.40 -4.45 -0.95
N ARG A 20 -4.11 -4.01 -2.00
CA ARG A 20 -4.97 -4.91 -2.78
C ARG A 20 -4.17 -5.97 -3.53
N ALA A 21 -2.87 -5.74 -3.70
CA ALA A 21 -1.96 -6.73 -4.25
C ALA A 21 -1.66 -7.88 -3.27
N LEU A 22 -1.97 -7.74 -1.97
CA LEU A 22 -1.75 -8.78 -0.97
C LEU A 22 -2.87 -9.82 -1.01
N ASP A 23 -2.48 -11.09 -0.95
CA ASP A 23 -3.40 -12.18 -0.70
C ASP A 23 -3.36 -12.61 0.79
N PRO A 24 -4.29 -13.47 1.24
CA PRO A 24 -4.33 -13.89 2.64
C PRO A 24 -3.05 -14.57 3.14
N ILE A 25 -2.32 -15.27 2.26
CA ILE A 25 -1.09 -15.98 2.64
C ILE A 25 0.02 -14.95 2.90
N ASP A 26 0.09 -13.88 2.12
CA ASP A 26 1.03 -12.78 2.34
C ASP A 26 0.83 -12.15 3.73
N ILE A 27 -0.42 -11.92 4.12
CA ILE A 27 -0.78 -11.37 5.44
C ILE A 27 -0.38 -12.33 6.56
N GLU A 28 -0.63 -13.63 6.41
CA GLU A 28 -0.24 -14.65 7.38
C GLU A 28 1.29 -14.76 7.54
N ILE A 29 2.05 -14.62 6.44
CA ILE A 29 3.51 -14.57 6.50
C ILE A 29 3.99 -13.37 7.33
N LEU A 30 3.46 -12.18 7.06
CA LEU A 30 3.81 -10.97 7.81
C LEU A 30 3.44 -11.11 9.29
N ARG A 31 2.25 -11.63 9.59
CA ARG A 31 1.79 -11.87 10.98
C ARG A 31 2.68 -12.87 11.70
N PHE A 32 3.03 -13.97 11.04
CA PHE A 32 3.91 -14.99 11.60
C PHE A 32 5.31 -14.42 11.95
N ILE A 33 5.89 -13.60 11.06
CA ILE A 33 7.18 -12.95 11.31
C ILE A 33 7.08 -12.00 12.52
N GLU A 34 6.01 -11.22 12.63
CA GLU A 34 5.82 -10.29 13.75
C GLU A 34 5.59 -11.03 15.07
N GLU A 35 4.63 -11.97 15.12
CA GLU A 35 4.24 -12.67 16.34
C GLU A 35 5.34 -13.58 16.88
N LYS A 36 6.03 -14.32 16.00
CA LYS A 36 7.03 -15.32 16.42
C LYS A 36 8.42 -14.74 16.57
N TYR A 37 8.78 -13.75 15.76
CA TYR A 37 10.15 -13.24 15.66
C TYR A 37 10.29 -11.73 15.95
N GLY A 38 9.23 -11.06 16.40
CA GLY A 38 9.26 -9.61 16.69
C GLY A 38 9.58 -8.77 15.46
N GLY A 39 9.27 -9.27 14.26
CA GLY A 39 9.48 -8.58 13.00
C GLY A 39 10.79 -8.88 12.30
N THR A 40 11.65 -9.78 12.80
CA THR A 40 12.91 -10.17 12.13
C THR A 40 13.13 -11.68 12.14
N ALA A 41 12.95 -12.34 11.00
CA ALA A 41 13.02 -13.81 10.90
C ALA A 41 14.17 -14.29 10.00
N PRO A 42 14.86 -15.38 10.34
CA PRO A 42 15.76 -16.08 9.41
C PRO A 42 14.99 -16.65 8.21
N LEU A 43 15.47 -16.39 6.99
CA LEU A 43 14.79 -16.87 5.78
C LEU A 43 14.79 -18.40 5.69
N GLY A 44 15.85 -19.06 6.15
CA GLY A 44 15.93 -20.52 6.21
C GLY A 44 14.88 -21.13 7.14
N GLU A 45 14.58 -20.48 8.28
CA GLU A 45 13.52 -20.93 9.18
C GLU A 45 12.13 -20.70 8.58
N LEU A 46 11.90 -19.58 7.90
CA LEU A 46 10.62 -19.33 7.21
C LEU A 46 10.34 -20.37 6.14
N LYS A 47 11.35 -20.72 5.33
CA LYS A 47 11.27 -21.81 4.34
C LYS A 47 10.95 -23.14 5.01
N SER A 48 11.66 -23.46 6.09
CA SER A 48 11.45 -24.69 6.86
C SER A 48 10.01 -24.78 7.42
N VAL A 49 9.49 -23.67 7.96
CA VAL A 49 8.12 -23.61 8.49
C VAL A 49 7.09 -23.71 7.37
N ALA A 50 7.30 -23.13 6.20
CA ALA A 50 6.37 -23.25 5.09
C ALA A 50 6.28 -24.69 4.52
N VAL A 51 7.43 -25.37 4.50
CA VAL A 51 7.54 -26.79 4.12
C VAL A 51 6.83 -27.69 5.13
N VAL A 52 6.95 -27.41 6.43
CA VAL A 52 6.39 -28.27 7.50
C VAL A 52 4.93 -27.89 7.86
N GLY A 53 4.55 -26.63 7.71
CA GLY A 53 3.42 -26.03 8.44
C GLY A 53 2.19 -25.60 7.63
N GLY A 54 2.19 -25.61 6.29
CA GLY A 54 0.91 -25.28 5.59
C GLY A 54 0.89 -25.10 4.08
N LEU A 55 2.01 -24.85 3.40
CA LEU A 55 2.03 -24.72 1.93
C LEU A 55 2.21 -26.09 1.25
N ALA A 56 3.08 -26.93 1.78
CA ALA A 56 3.29 -28.28 1.24
C ALA A 56 2.04 -29.18 1.30
N PRO A 57 1.18 -29.18 2.34
CA PRO A 57 -0.04 -29.99 2.35
C PRO A 57 -1.06 -29.59 1.26
N ARG A 58 -1.29 -28.30 1.03
CA ARG A 58 -2.21 -27.79 -0.02
C ARG A 58 -1.65 -28.00 -1.44
N LEU A 59 -0.34 -27.84 -1.62
CA LEU A 59 0.34 -28.17 -2.89
C LEU A 59 0.40 -29.69 -3.13
N ARG A 60 0.54 -30.48 -2.06
CA ARG A 60 0.48 -31.95 -2.12
C ARG A 60 -0.91 -32.41 -2.53
N GLU A 61 -1.99 -31.80 -2.05
CA GLU A 61 -3.36 -32.06 -2.53
C GLU A 61 -3.51 -31.77 -4.04
N LEU A 62 -2.95 -30.67 -4.54
CA LEU A 62 -2.94 -30.34 -5.97
C LEU A 62 -2.09 -31.31 -6.82
N MET A 63 -0.96 -31.80 -6.29
CA MET A 63 -0.13 -32.81 -6.97
C MET A 63 -0.66 -34.25 -6.81
N SER A 64 -1.64 -34.46 -5.94
CA SER A 64 -2.35 -35.74 -5.75
C SER A 64 -3.47 -35.96 -6.77
N ILE A 65 -3.67 -35.03 -7.71
CA ILE A 65 -4.60 -35.21 -8.82
C ILE A 65 -4.12 -36.43 -9.64
N PRO A 66 -5.00 -37.43 -9.90
CA PRO A 66 -4.59 -38.73 -10.48
C PRO A 66 -3.77 -38.62 -11.76
N SER A 67 -4.06 -37.62 -12.61
CA SER A 67 -3.39 -37.39 -13.89
C SER A 67 -1.91 -36.96 -13.77
N VAL A 68 -1.46 -36.51 -12.60
CA VAL A 68 -0.08 -36.08 -12.33
C VAL A 68 0.67 -37.11 -11.48
N ALA A 69 -0.04 -37.73 -10.53
CA ALA A 69 0.53 -38.70 -9.59
C ALA A 69 0.98 -40.01 -10.25
N GLU A 70 0.34 -40.44 -11.36
CA GLU A 70 0.69 -41.69 -12.06
C GLU A 70 2.07 -41.68 -12.73
N TYR A 71 2.67 -40.50 -12.94
CA TYR A 71 3.92 -40.35 -13.69
C TYR A 71 5.16 -40.08 -12.81
N LEU A 72 4.99 -39.94 -11.50
CA LEU A 72 6.07 -39.55 -10.60
C LEU A 72 6.13 -40.45 -9.35
N PRO A 73 7.30 -41.05 -9.05
CA PRO A 73 7.51 -41.78 -7.81
C PRO A 73 7.20 -40.93 -6.56
N PRO A 74 6.69 -41.53 -5.46
CA PRO A 74 6.33 -40.81 -4.23
C PRO A 74 7.47 -39.96 -3.64
N ASP A 75 8.70 -40.44 -3.72
CA ASP A 75 9.89 -39.73 -3.21
C ASP A 75 10.24 -38.49 -4.05
N ILE A 76 9.93 -38.54 -5.35
CA ILE A 76 10.04 -37.40 -6.26
C ILE A 76 8.90 -36.42 -5.98
N LEU A 77 7.67 -36.90 -5.75
CA LEU A 77 6.54 -36.06 -5.36
C LEU A 77 6.81 -35.30 -4.05
N SER A 78 7.41 -35.94 -3.03
CA SER A 78 7.79 -35.26 -1.79
C SER A 78 8.90 -34.23 -2.01
N SER A 79 9.93 -34.56 -2.78
CA SER A 79 11.06 -33.66 -3.02
C SER A 79 10.68 -32.46 -3.89
N VAL A 80 9.83 -32.69 -4.89
CA VAL A 80 9.23 -31.64 -5.73
C VAL A 80 8.29 -30.78 -4.89
N SER A 81 7.51 -31.35 -3.96
CA SER A 81 6.65 -30.57 -3.07
C SER A 81 7.43 -29.61 -2.18
N THR A 82 8.58 -30.05 -1.65
CA THR A 82 9.46 -29.22 -0.82
C THR A 82 10.09 -28.10 -1.64
N ALA A 83 10.70 -28.42 -2.79
CA ALA A 83 11.34 -27.42 -3.64
C ALA A 83 10.34 -26.39 -4.20
N LEU A 84 9.10 -26.81 -4.50
CA LEU A 84 8.03 -25.91 -4.91
C LEU A 84 7.57 -25.01 -3.75
N ALA A 85 7.43 -25.55 -2.54
CA ALA A 85 7.06 -24.75 -1.36
C ALA A 85 8.14 -23.71 -1.02
N GLU A 86 9.42 -24.06 -1.13
CA GLU A 86 10.52 -23.10 -0.94
C GLU A 86 10.52 -22.00 -2.00
N ARG A 87 10.30 -22.36 -3.27
CA ARG A 87 10.17 -21.39 -4.38
C ARG A 87 8.98 -20.46 -4.23
N GLU A 88 7.85 -20.98 -3.76
CA GLU A 88 6.66 -20.19 -3.48
C GLU A 88 6.93 -19.18 -2.36
N ILE A 89 7.62 -19.58 -1.29
CA ILE A 89 8.05 -18.64 -0.25
C ILE A 89 9.02 -17.60 -0.82
N ASP A 90 10.00 -17.99 -1.63
CA ASP A 90 10.91 -17.02 -2.24
C ASP A 90 10.16 -15.99 -3.11
N ALA A 91 9.18 -16.45 -3.90
CA ALA A 91 8.33 -15.57 -4.72
C ALA A 91 7.50 -14.62 -3.86
N ARG A 92 6.92 -15.10 -2.76
CA ARG A 92 6.14 -14.27 -1.81
C ARG A 92 7.00 -13.27 -1.07
N ILE A 93 8.18 -13.68 -0.62
CA ILE A 93 9.14 -12.77 0.01
C ILE A 93 9.56 -11.70 -0.99
N ALA A 94 9.87 -12.05 -2.24
CA ALA A 94 10.20 -11.08 -3.27
C ALA A 94 9.04 -10.11 -3.58
N LYS A 95 7.80 -10.62 -3.62
CA LYS A 95 6.58 -9.80 -3.75
C LYS A 95 6.45 -8.80 -2.60
N LEU A 96 6.51 -9.27 -1.35
CA LEU A 96 6.43 -8.45 -0.16
C LEU A 96 7.58 -7.42 -0.08
N GLU A 97 8.77 -7.77 -0.55
CA GLU A 97 9.92 -6.87 -0.70
C GLU A 97 9.63 -5.75 -1.71
N SER A 98 9.07 -6.10 -2.88
CA SER A 98 8.67 -5.11 -3.90
C SER A 98 7.55 -4.17 -3.43
N LEU A 99 6.73 -4.61 -2.47
CA LEU A 99 5.70 -3.80 -1.82
C LEU A 99 6.25 -3.01 -0.62
N ASN A 100 7.54 -3.10 -0.34
CA ASN A 100 8.23 -2.45 0.78
C ASN A 100 7.64 -2.83 2.16
N LEU A 101 7.11 -4.04 2.29
CA LEU A 101 6.59 -4.59 3.56
C LEU A 101 7.67 -5.36 4.32
N LEU A 102 8.70 -5.81 3.61
CA LEU A 102 9.88 -6.42 4.20
C LEU A 102 11.13 -5.99 3.45
N MET A 103 12.27 -6.17 4.11
CA MET A 103 13.60 -5.98 3.53
C MET A 103 14.48 -7.18 3.88
N LYS A 104 15.34 -7.58 2.95
CA LYS A 104 16.36 -8.59 3.23
C LYS A 104 17.59 -7.94 3.86
N SER A 105 18.06 -8.54 4.94
CA SER A 105 19.31 -8.18 5.59
C SER A 105 20.23 -9.40 5.59
N VAL A 106 21.42 -9.24 5.03
CA VAL A 106 22.44 -10.30 5.04
C VAL A 106 23.42 -9.98 6.17
N SER A 107 23.54 -10.87 7.14
CA SER A 107 24.49 -10.75 8.25
C SER A 107 25.30 -12.04 8.34
N GLY A 108 26.57 -11.98 7.89
CA GLY A 108 27.41 -13.16 7.78
C GLY A 108 26.89 -14.14 6.71
N GLU A 109 26.69 -15.41 7.09
CA GLU A 109 26.16 -16.46 6.20
C GLU A 109 24.63 -16.58 6.25
N GLU A 110 23.95 -15.82 7.13
CA GLU A 110 22.51 -15.92 7.36
C GLU A 110 21.75 -14.76 6.69
N THR A 111 20.80 -15.11 5.81
CA THR A 111 19.85 -14.14 5.26
C THR A 111 18.64 -14.02 6.18
N ARG A 112 18.37 -12.81 6.65
CA ARG A 112 17.18 -12.48 7.43
C ARG A 112 16.21 -11.63 6.61
N VAL A 113 14.93 -11.76 6.92
CA VAL A 113 13.90 -10.81 6.48
C VAL A 113 13.46 -9.98 7.68
N VAL A 114 13.38 -8.68 7.47
CA VAL A 114 13.00 -7.69 8.49
C VAL A 114 11.73 -6.99 8.00
N LEU A 115 10.69 -6.93 8.82
CA LEU A 115 9.49 -6.15 8.52
C LEU A 115 9.81 -4.66 8.58
N THR A 116 9.36 -3.93 7.57
CA THR A 116 9.35 -2.47 7.62
C THR A 116 8.27 -2.00 8.60
N ASP A 117 8.27 -0.71 8.96
CA ASP A 117 7.19 -0.15 9.79
C ASP A 117 5.81 -0.36 9.17
N VAL A 118 5.74 -0.32 7.84
CA VAL A 118 4.53 -0.64 7.09
C VAL A 118 4.17 -2.12 7.20
N GLY A 119 5.15 -3.01 7.03
CA GLY A 119 4.96 -4.46 7.20
C GLY A 119 4.43 -4.83 8.58
N LYS A 120 4.96 -4.21 9.63
CA LYS A 120 4.50 -4.38 11.02
C LYS A 120 3.07 -3.88 11.21
N ALA A 121 2.74 -2.73 10.63
CA ALA A 121 1.38 -2.21 10.66
C ALA A 121 0.42 -3.22 10.01
N VAL A 122 0.71 -3.69 8.79
CA VAL A 122 -0.08 -4.71 8.07
C VAL A 122 -0.24 -6.00 8.89
N ALA A 123 0.86 -6.52 9.45
CA ALA A 123 0.87 -7.72 10.29
C ALA A 123 -0.06 -7.60 11.50
N SER A 124 -0.02 -6.45 12.18
CA SER A 124 -0.79 -6.18 13.40
C SER A 124 -2.31 -6.11 13.17
N MET A 125 -2.74 -5.83 11.95
CA MET A 125 -4.17 -5.61 11.63
C MET A 125 -4.87 -6.87 11.10
N GLY A 126 -4.12 -7.90 10.73
CA GLY A 126 -4.69 -9.17 10.25
C GLY A 126 -5.42 -9.09 8.90
N GLY A 127 -5.24 -8.03 8.11
CA GLY A 127 -5.85 -7.91 6.77
C GLY A 127 -5.94 -6.51 6.19
N ILE A 128 -6.59 -6.39 5.02
CA ILE A 128 -6.97 -5.10 4.41
C ILE A 128 -8.14 -4.54 5.23
N PRO A 129 -8.00 -3.40 5.93
CA PRO A 129 -9.07 -2.89 6.76
C PRO A 129 -10.23 -2.37 5.91
N THR A 130 -11.46 -2.63 6.37
CA THR A 130 -12.66 -1.92 5.92
C THR A 130 -12.82 -0.65 6.76
N PHE A 131 -12.65 0.51 6.14
CA PHE A 131 -12.75 1.80 6.82
C PHE A 131 -14.21 2.23 6.98
N ARG A 132 -14.54 2.78 8.15
CA ARG A 132 -15.88 3.33 8.42
C ARG A 132 -16.00 4.80 8.03
N SER A 133 -14.87 5.49 7.85
CA SER A 133 -14.81 6.89 7.41
C SER A 133 -13.56 7.19 6.56
N ASP A 134 -13.65 8.25 5.75
CA ASP A 134 -12.51 8.74 4.94
C ASP A 134 -11.34 9.20 5.83
N SER A 135 -11.61 9.70 7.04
CA SER A 135 -10.58 10.11 8.00
C SER A 135 -9.77 8.93 8.53
N GLU A 136 -10.45 7.80 8.84
CA GLU A 136 -9.79 6.54 9.20
C GLU A 136 -8.97 5.99 8.04
N ALA A 137 -9.53 6.00 6.82
CA ALA A 137 -8.83 5.59 5.61
C ALA A 137 -7.59 6.45 5.37
N LEU A 138 -7.67 7.77 5.56
CA LEU A 138 -6.55 8.68 5.37
C LEU A 138 -5.45 8.43 6.41
N ALA A 139 -5.81 8.33 7.70
CA ALA A 139 -4.87 8.02 8.78
C ALA A 139 -4.18 6.66 8.55
N PHE A 140 -4.89 5.70 7.99
CA PHE A 140 -4.35 4.42 7.58
C PHE A 140 -3.37 4.54 6.41
N LEU A 141 -3.75 5.21 5.32
CA LEU A 141 -2.89 5.40 4.15
C LEU A 141 -1.62 6.18 4.51
N HIS A 142 -1.70 7.10 5.47
CA HIS A 142 -0.53 7.78 6.04
C HIS A 142 0.48 6.82 6.68
N ARG A 143 0.03 5.70 7.27
CA ARG A 143 0.93 4.66 7.81
C ARG A 143 1.53 3.78 6.72
N LEU A 144 0.87 3.65 5.57
CA LEU A 144 1.33 2.87 4.42
C LEU A 144 2.21 3.64 3.45
N ARG A 145 2.77 4.77 3.88
CA ARG A 145 3.48 5.68 3.01
C ARG A 145 4.97 5.31 2.97
N MET A 146 5.52 5.20 1.76
CA MET A 146 6.96 5.12 1.54
C MET A 146 7.44 6.52 1.15
N GLU A 147 8.24 7.14 2.01
CA GLU A 147 8.77 8.48 1.75
C GLU A 147 9.59 8.51 0.45
N LEU A 148 9.36 9.55 -0.34
CA LEU A 148 10.02 9.75 -1.61
C LEU A 148 11.05 10.89 -1.48
N PRO A 149 12.20 10.80 -2.16
CA PRO A 149 13.13 11.91 -2.21
C PRO A 149 12.47 13.12 -2.90
N PRO A 150 12.84 14.36 -2.51
CA PRO A 150 12.29 15.56 -3.13
C PRO A 150 12.57 15.59 -4.64
N GLN A 151 11.51 15.79 -5.43
CA GLN A 151 11.58 15.84 -6.89
C GLN A 151 10.65 16.90 -7.45
N SER A 152 11.07 17.56 -8.53
CA SER A 152 10.30 18.62 -9.20
C SER A 152 9.18 18.09 -10.08
N ARG A 153 9.30 16.84 -10.53
CA ARG A 153 8.37 16.12 -11.39
C ARG A 153 8.19 14.70 -10.86
N TYR A 154 6.97 14.20 -10.82
CA TYR A 154 6.67 12.82 -10.42
C TYR A 154 5.82 12.13 -11.49
N PRO A 155 6.30 11.03 -12.09
CA PRO A 155 5.50 10.24 -13.01
C PRO A 155 4.49 9.40 -12.21
N LEU A 156 3.24 9.84 -12.15
CA LEU A 156 2.15 9.10 -11.51
C LEU A 156 1.60 8.04 -12.48
N GLN A 157 1.78 6.77 -12.13
CA GLN A 157 1.29 5.65 -12.95
C GLN A 157 -0.22 5.43 -12.75
N SER A 158 -0.83 4.71 -13.70
CA SER A 158 -2.23 4.27 -13.57
C SER A 158 -2.41 3.39 -12.32
N GLY A 159 -3.42 3.69 -11.52
CA GLY A 159 -3.73 2.97 -10.27
C GLY A 159 -2.79 3.23 -9.08
N GLU A 160 -1.69 3.97 -9.29
CA GLU A 160 -0.78 4.37 -8.21
C GLU A 160 -1.41 5.45 -7.33
N HIS A 161 -1.14 5.41 -6.03
CA HIS A 161 -1.60 6.44 -5.10
C HIS A 161 -0.38 7.11 -4.45
N VAL A 162 -0.39 8.43 -4.34
CA VAL A 162 0.68 9.20 -3.71
C VAL A 162 0.15 10.25 -2.74
N ALA A 163 0.84 10.43 -1.61
CA ALA A 163 0.62 11.55 -0.73
C ALA A 163 1.38 12.79 -1.23
N ILE A 164 0.69 13.92 -1.28
CA ILE A 164 1.23 15.20 -1.71
C ILE A 164 0.95 16.26 -0.65
N SER A 165 1.82 17.27 -0.58
CA SER A 165 1.52 18.51 0.13
C SER A 165 1.21 19.64 -0.84
N THR A 166 0.33 20.55 -0.40
CA THR A 166 -0.01 21.74 -1.16
C THR A 166 0.87 22.94 -0.81
N MET A 167 1.01 23.86 -1.75
CA MET A 167 1.63 25.17 -1.49
C MET A 167 0.67 26.12 -0.77
N ASP A 168 -0.62 26.00 -1.09
CA ASP A 168 -1.67 26.91 -0.64
C ASP A 168 -2.22 26.46 0.71
N GLU A 169 -2.44 27.44 1.58
CA GLU A 169 -3.09 27.28 2.88
C GLU A 169 -4.61 27.36 2.71
N LEU A 170 -5.31 26.50 3.43
CA LEU A 170 -6.76 26.45 3.47
C LEU A 170 -7.21 26.85 4.87
N GLU A 171 -7.95 27.95 4.95
CA GLU A 171 -8.56 28.43 6.19
C GLU A 171 -10.07 28.18 6.13
N LEU A 172 -10.61 27.41 7.06
CA LEU A 172 -12.04 27.13 7.21
C LEU A 172 -12.46 27.42 8.65
N SER A 173 -13.53 28.18 8.81
CA SER A 173 -14.18 28.36 10.12
C SER A 173 -14.94 27.09 10.55
N SER A 174 -15.34 26.99 11.81
CA SER A 174 -16.13 25.85 12.34
C SER A 174 -17.49 25.65 11.65
N ARG A 175 -17.96 26.64 10.88
CA ARG A 175 -19.22 26.58 10.12
C ARG A 175 -19.00 26.33 8.64
N GLU A 176 -17.78 26.05 8.21
CA GLU A 176 -17.45 25.81 6.82
C GLU A 176 -16.98 24.38 6.59
N VAL A 177 -17.15 23.96 5.34
CA VAL A 177 -16.62 22.72 4.82
C VAL A 177 -16.10 22.97 3.42
N ALA A 178 -14.93 22.42 3.10
CA ALA A 178 -14.38 22.46 1.76
C ALA A 178 -14.65 21.13 1.05
N ILE A 179 -15.34 21.20 -0.09
CA ILE A 179 -15.48 20.08 -1.01
C ILE A 179 -14.30 20.13 -1.97
N LEU A 180 -13.53 19.05 -2.00
CA LEU A 180 -12.34 18.89 -2.83
C LEU A 180 -12.67 18.09 -4.09
N SER A 181 -12.24 18.60 -5.23
CA SER A 181 -12.25 17.88 -6.51
C SER A 181 -10.89 17.97 -7.18
N PRO A 182 -10.49 16.98 -7.99
CA PRO A 182 -9.29 17.10 -8.80
C PRO A 182 -9.42 18.29 -9.75
N SER A 183 -8.30 18.89 -10.15
CA SER A 183 -8.35 19.96 -11.15
C SER A 183 -8.97 19.46 -12.47
N PRO A 184 -9.61 20.31 -13.29
CA PRO A 184 -10.25 19.86 -14.53
C PRO A 184 -9.30 19.11 -15.45
N THR A 185 -8.04 19.57 -15.56
CA THR A 185 -7.00 18.92 -16.36
C THR A 185 -6.68 17.51 -15.85
N LEU A 186 -6.60 17.31 -14.53
CA LEU A 186 -6.33 15.99 -13.96
C LEU A 186 -7.57 15.09 -14.00
N SER A 187 -8.76 15.66 -13.79
CA SER A 187 -10.04 14.95 -13.88
C SER A 187 -10.24 14.32 -15.25
N LEU A 188 -9.78 14.98 -16.33
CA LEU A 188 -9.82 14.41 -17.67
C LEU A 188 -9.12 13.06 -17.75
N PHE A 189 -8.01 12.86 -17.03
CA PHE A 189 -7.27 11.60 -17.01
C PHE A 189 -7.79 10.59 -15.97
N GLY A 190 -8.92 10.87 -15.32
CA GLY A 190 -9.50 10.02 -14.28
C GLY A 190 -8.75 10.05 -12.96
N VAL A 191 -7.91 11.07 -12.73
CA VAL A 191 -7.19 11.24 -11.47
C VAL A 191 -8.18 11.51 -10.35
N SER A 192 -7.96 10.88 -9.19
CA SER A 192 -8.75 11.11 -7.98
C SER A 192 -7.97 11.87 -6.92
N VAL A 193 -8.68 12.58 -6.05
CA VAL A 193 -8.12 13.30 -4.90
C VAL A 193 -8.90 12.90 -3.65
N SER A 194 -8.17 12.66 -2.56
CA SER A 194 -8.69 12.37 -1.23
C SER A 194 -7.95 13.23 -0.18
N PRO A 195 -8.60 13.69 0.90
CA PRO A 195 -10.02 13.51 1.20
C PRO A 195 -10.89 14.31 0.22
N ARG A 196 -12.16 13.91 0.06
CA ARG A 196 -13.14 14.68 -0.74
C ARG A 196 -13.71 15.87 0.00
N VAL A 197 -13.58 15.87 1.32
CA VAL A 197 -14.18 16.86 2.22
C VAL A 197 -13.17 17.19 3.32
N ILE A 198 -12.96 18.48 3.58
CA ILE A 198 -12.25 18.96 4.77
C ILE A 198 -13.22 19.79 5.59
N GLU A 199 -13.44 19.38 6.83
CA GLU A 199 -14.28 20.09 7.78
C GLU A 199 -13.50 21.15 8.53
N GLY A 200 -14.09 22.34 8.72
CA GLY A 200 -13.54 23.32 9.65
C GLY A 200 -13.84 22.96 11.12
N PRO A 201 -13.10 23.54 12.08
CA PRO A 201 -12.05 24.54 11.89
C PRO A 201 -10.75 23.91 11.34
N PHE A 202 -10.21 24.50 10.27
CA PHE A 202 -8.97 24.05 9.63
C PHE A 202 -8.17 25.28 9.21
N SER A 203 -6.86 25.30 9.45
CA SER A 203 -6.00 26.44 9.13
C SER A 203 -4.58 25.96 8.88
N ASP A 204 -4.39 25.23 7.79
CA ASP A 204 -3.07 24.70 7.41
C ASP A 204 -3.03 24.38 5.91
N ARG A 205 -1.93 23.81 5.44
CA ARG A 205 -1.77 23.24 4.10
C ARG A 205 -2.30 21.81 4.11
N PRO A 206 -3.37 21.52 3.36
CA PRO A 206 -3.89 20.16 3.33
C PRO A 206 -2.89 19.19 2.70
N THR A 207 -2.65 18.06 3.36
CA THR A 207 -2.08 16.88 2.72
C THR A 207 -3.18 16.17 1.95
N LEU A 208 -2.93 15.85 0.69
CA LEU A 208 -3.87 15.17 -0.19
C LEU A 208 -3.28 13.84 -0.66
N ILE A 209 -4.13 12.87 -0.92
CA ILE A 209 -3.80 11.64 -1.63
C ILE A 209 -4.30 11.77 -3.06
N VAL A 210 -3.40 11.62 -4.03
CA VAL A 210 -3.71 11.64 -5.45
C VAL A 210 -3.62 10.22 -5.99
N GLY A 211 -4.73 9.71 -6.52
CA GLY A 211 -4.79 8.43 -7.22
C GLY A 211 -4.67 8.63 -8.72
N GLY A 212 -3.71 7.94 -9.34
CA GLY A 212 -3.50 7.91 -10.78
C GLY A 212 -4.71 7.34 -11.51
N GLY A 213 -5.11 8.01 -12.57
CA GLY A 213 -6.27 7.62 -13.37
C GLY A 213 -5.93 6.59 -14.44
N TYR A 214 -6.56 6.66 -15.60
CA TYR A 214 -6.46 5.62 -16.63
C TYR A 214 -5.20 5.71 -17.51
N ALA A 215 -4.48 6.84 -17.48
CA ALA A 215 -3.23 7.04 -18.21
C ALA A 215 -2.14 7.60 -17.28
N PRO A 216 -0.86 7.22 -17.48
CA PRO A 216 0.25 7.82 -16.76
C PRO A 216 0.32 9.33 -17.02
N ILE A 217 0.55 10.11 -15.96
CA ILE A 217 0.71 11.55 -16.04
C ILE A 217 1.97 11.99 -15.27
N VAL A 218 2.43 13.21 -15.52
CA VAL A 218 3.50 13.82 -14.73
C VAL A 218 2.90 14.92 -13.86
N LEU A 219 3.06 14.77 -12.55
CA LEU A 219 2.76 15.81 -11.58
C LEU A 219 3.96 16.76 -11.47
N GLU A 220 3.73 18.05 -11.65
CA GLU A 220 4.79 19.06 -11.62
C GLU A 220 4.59 20.05 -10.47
N ARG A 221 5.69 20.41 -9.79
CA ARG A 221 5.64 21.40 -8.71
C ARG A 221 5.01 22.70 -9.20
N GLY A 222 4.02 23.21 -8.45
CA GLY A 222 3.25 24.42 -8.77
C GLY A 222 2.00 24.18 -9.62
N GLN A 223 1.82 22.98 -10.18
CA GLN A 223 0.61 22.60 -10.91
C GLN A 223 -0.61 22.61 -9.98
N VAL A 224 -1.75 23.08 -10.48
CA VAL A 224 -3.04 22.97 -9.76
C VAL A 224 -3.49 21.51 -9.77
N VAL A 225 -3.52 20.89 -8.60
CA VAL A 225 -3.87 19.48 -8.41
C VAL A 225 -5.32 19.29 -7.96
N ALA A 226 -5.85 20.23 -7.19
CA ALA A 226 -7.22 20.17 -6.70
C ALA A 226 -7.88 21.55 -6.66
N ILE A 227 -9.20 21.56 -6.68
CA ILE A 227 -10.05 22.71 -6.42
C ILE A 227 -10.76 22.45 -5.08
N ALA A 228 -10.66 23.40 -4.16
CA ALA A 228 -11.40 23.42 -2.91
C ALA A 228 -12.56 24.42 -3.01
N ILE A 229 -13.78 23.95 -2.84
CA ILE A 229 -14.99 24.78 -2.80
C ILE A 229 -15.44 24.86 -1.35
N ALA A 230 -15.12 25.96 -0.68
CA ALA A 230 -15.55 26.22 0.69
C ALA A 230 -16.98 26.75 0.69
N VAL A 231 -17.87 26.06 1.42
CA VAL A 231 -19.27 26.41 1.61
C VAL A 231 -19.62 26.42 3.10
N LYS A 232 -20.64 27.20 3.48
CA LYS A 232 -21.16 27.19 4.85
C LYS A 232 -22.00 25.94 5.06
N ARG A 233 -21.87 25.29 6.21
CA ARG A 233 -22.65 24.10 6.60
C ARG A 233 -24.16 24.35 6.53
N ASP A 234 -24.59 25.57 6.84
CA ASP A 234 -26.00 25.96 6.81
C ASP A 234 -26.56 26.12 5.38
N GLU A 235 -25.70 26.05 4.34
CA GLU A 235 -26.05 26.17 2.91
C GLU A 235 -25.99 24.81 2.17
N LEU A 236 -25.70 23.70 2.87
CA LEU A 236 -25.67 22.32 2.34
C LEU A 236 -26.94 21.54 2.71
#